data_AF-L8GSJ5-F1
#
_entry.id   AF-L8GSJ5-F1
#
_cell.length_a   1.000
_cell.length_b   1.000
_cell.length_c   1.000
_cell.angle_alpha   90.00
_cell.angle_beta   90.00
_cell.angle_gamma   90.00
#
_symmetry.space_group_name_H-M   'P 1'
#
loop_
_entity.id
_entity.type
_entity.pdbx_description
1 polymer ?
#
loop_
_entity_poly.entity_id
_entity_poly.type
_entity_poly.pdbx_seq_one_letter_code
_entity_poly.pdbx_strand_id
1 'polypeptide(L)'
;MELPVILTTRTGKLVVIASVAAAAAAAVVLTAVLLGVLLTLPSDNAYLPQSGKHEMLVAQKDGAYRKNGQPVILARSYGGNPWEAVPDLDRQPVDIQCNDDNQCTMQTDVDYNVVSVVVPEELRNMTALHLAARLHQQATFGANLATLARVTEVYGTNYGNWIRDQMRLTPTLLRSYYRDRANARPGMFDVGQKTAPCDMGSRWHRYMITSNPSPRYMKEVVRAFRTGAYRGVEFSGRYGDLAATIYAILMDHEARSPIVEADPTFGMYRDPLVKLLHLMRSLDYQSPKQREVAFADLDDRLGVQPFSAPSVFGFYLPEFRPAGPADEHGLVGPQLQLATTPNLIGFLNGLTSLIDHGLTSCENGLGVYGPSRRCVATGPHPTADGSLTYTMPINGTVNDLVDELSLALTAGRLHRSTRETLVREYLSVLGPNVTVNTTAAALRHALKVLVTSAEFQTTSFNSISNKPRLEPAPVASSGRAFKAIVVVFEMGGADSFNKLVPHSDCTGKDLYAEYATVRAGAALDKTLLRPVSVPAGQQPCTVFGVHPAMSNLSKLYSDGDALTERGP
;
A
#
# COMPACT_ATOMS: atom_id res chain seq x y z
N MET A 1 -4.82 -28.89 -50.96
CA MET A 1 -3.52 -28.18 -50.89
C MET A 1 -3.81 -26.75 -51.29
N GLU A 2 -4.34 -25.96 -50.36
CA GLU A 2 -4.69 -24.56 -50.59
C GLU A 2 -3.61 -23.71 -49.96
N LEU A 3 -2.99 -22.84 -50.77
CA LEU A 3 -1.94 -21.91 -50.35
C LEU A 3 -2.55 -20.73 -49.58
N PRO A 4 -1.94 -20.27 -48.48
CA PRO A 4 -2.39 -19.07 -47.79
C PRO A 4 -2.15 -17.82 -48.65
N VAL A 5 -3.18 -16.99 -48.83
CA VAL A 5 -3.09 -15.69 -49.50
C VAL A 5 -2.58 -14.65 -48.50
N ILE A 6 -1.36 -14.16 -48.73
CA ILE A 6 -0.76 -13.07 -47.96
C ILE A 6 -0.99 -11.77 -48.74
N LEU A 7 -1.78 -10.84 -48.19
CA LEU A 7 -1.98 -9.50 -48.76
C LEU A 7 -1.20 -8.47 -47.93
N THR A 8 -0.13 -7.93 -48.51
CA THR A 8 0.61 -6.78 -47.97
C THR A 8 -0.08 -5.49 -48.42
N THR A 9 -0.48 -4.63 -47.47
CA THR A 9 -0.93 -3.27 -47.79
C THR A 9 0.25 -2.29 -47.82
N ARG A 10 0.13 -1.22 -48.63
CA ARG A 10 1.19 -0.20 -48.86
C ARG A 10 1.68 0.56 -47.61
N THR A 11 1.11 0.30 -46.43
CA THR A 11 1.48 0.92 -45.15
C THR A 11 2.24 0.00 -44.20
N GLY A 12 2.64 -1.21 -44.63
CA GLY A 12 3.49 -2.10 -43.83
C GLY A 12 2.77 -2.87 -42.71
N LYS A 13 1.43 -2.84 -42.67
CA LYS A 13 0.63 -3.70 -41.79
C LYS A 13 0.32 -5.03 -42.48
N LEU A 14 0.69 -6.15 -41.85
CA LEU A 14 0.34 -7.50 -42.27
C LEU A 14 -1.06 -7.84 -41.71
N VAL A 15 -2.01 -8.16 -42.58
CA VAL A 15 -3.36 -8.63 -42.18
C VAL A 15 -3.46 -10.10 -42.58
N VAL A 16 -3.57 -10.99 -41.60
CA VAL A 16 -3.78 -12.43 -41.83
C VAL A 16 -5.27 -12.71 -41.72
N ILE A 17 -5.95 -12.88 -42.84
CA ILE A 17 -7.34 -13.38 -42.88
C ILE A 17 -7.24 -14.90 -43.04
N ALA A 18 -7.42 -15.65 -41.96
CA ALA A 18 -7.38 -17.11 -42.00
C ALA A 18 -8.79 -17.69 -41.87
N SER A 19 -9.27 -18.35 -42.93
CA SER A 19 -10.37 -19.32 -42.86
C SER A 19 -9.78 -20.73 -42.79
N VAL A 20 -9.26 -21.15 -41.63
CA VAL A 20 -8.73 -22.53 -41.43
C VAL A 20 -9.04 -23.01 -40.01
N ALA A 21 -9.35 -24.30 -39.89
CA ALA A 21 -9.76 -25.01 -38.67
C ALA A 21 -8.98 -24.61 -37.40
N ALA A 22 -9.71 -24.49 -36.28
CA ALA A 22 -9.32 -23.86 -35.01
C ALA A 22 -7.95 -24.28 -34.42
N ALA A 23 -7.51 -25.52 -34.66
CA ALA A 23 -6.25 -26.02 -34.13
C ALA A 23 -5.00 -25.44 -34.85
N ALA A 24 -5.09 -25.16 -36.15
CA ALA A 24 -3.97 -24.60 -36.92
C ALA A 24 -3.81 -23.09 -36.68
N ALA A 25 -4.90 -22.38 -36.40
CA ALA A 25 -4.89 -20.96 -36.05
C ALA A 25 -4.13 -20.71 -34.73
N ALA A 26 -4.36 -21.52 -33.69
CA ALA A 26 -3.70 -21.36 -32.40
C ALA A 26 -2.16 -21.50 -32.48
N ALA A 27 -1.65 -22.44 -33.28
CA ALA A 27 -0.21 -22.65 -33.43
C ALA A 27 0.49 -21.51 -34.18
N VAL A 28 -0.11 -21.00 -35.26
CA VAL A 28 0.40 -19.84 -36.02
C VAL A 28 0.37 -18.56 -35.18
N VAL A 29 -0.69 -18.38 -34.39
CA VAL A 29 -0.86 -17.25 -33.45
C VAL A 29 0.21 -17.27 -32.35
N LEU A 30 0.48 -18.43 -31.74
CA LEU A 30 1.50 -18.56 -30.69
C LEU A 30 2.91 -18.25 -31.22
N THR A 31 3.21 -18.68 -32.45
CA THR A 31 4.52 -18.47 -33.08
C THR A 31 4.75 -16.99 -33.43
N ALA A 32 3.72 -16.29 -33.90
CA ALA A 32 3.79 -14.86 -34.22
C ALA A 32 3.90 -13.97 -32.97
N VAL A 33 3.23 -14.33 -31.87
CA VAL A 33 3.33 -13.62 -30.57
C VAL A 33 4.71 -13.80 -29.94
N LEU A 34 5.30 -15.01 -30.01
CA LEU A 34 6.67 -15.29 -29.55
C LEU A 34 7.75 -14.54 -30.35
N LEU A 35 7.48 -14.19 -31.61
CA LEU A 35 8.36 -13.41 -32.49
C LEU A 35 8.18 -11.88 -32.36
N GLY A 36 7.33 -11.41 -31.44
CA GLY A 36 7.11 -9.97 -31.22
C GLY A 36 6.27 -9.29 -32.31
N VAL A 37 5.53 -10.04 -33.12
CA VAL A 37 4.64 -9.50 -34.16
C VAL A 37 3.30 -9.14 -33.52
N LEU A 38 2.85 -7.89 -33.68
CA LEU A 38 1.51 -7.44 -33.27
C LEU A 38 0.45 -8.29 -33.97
N LEU A 39 -0.38 -8.97 -33.18
CA LEU A 39 -1.48 -9.79 -33.70
C LEU A 39 -2.80 -9.06 -33.42
N THR A 40 -3.33 -8.40 -34.45
CA THR A 40 -4.65 -7.76 -34.41
C THR A 40 -5.71 -8.83 -34.61
N LEU A 41 -6.57 -9.02 -33.61
CA LEU A 41 -7.72 -9.93 -33.69
C LEU A 41 -9.00 -9.09 -33.87
N PRO A 42 -9.88 -9.48 -34.81
CA PRO A 42 -11.16 -8.80 -34.98
C PRO A 42 -12.06 -9.00 -33.75
N SER A 43 -12.96 -8.05 -33.53
CA SER A 43 -13.97 -8.06 -32.45
C SER A 43 -14.91 -9.29 -32.42
N ASP A 44 -14.98 -10.08 -33.51
CA ASP A 44 -15.84 -11.27 -33.60
C ASP A 44 -15.11 -12.59 -33.25
N ASN A 45 -15.40 -13.13 -32.05
CA ASN A 45 -15.30 -14.54 -31.63
C ASN A 45 -14.04 -15.34 -32.01
N ALA A 46 -12.88 -14.70 -32.13
CA ALA A 46 -11.61 -15.41 -32.25
C ALA A 46 -11.20 -16.00 -30.88
N TYR A 47 -10.73 -17.25 -30.88
CA TYR A 47 -10.13 -17.84 -29.69
C TYR A 47 -8.84 -17.10 -29.33
N LEU A 48 -8.73 -16.68 -28.08
CA LEU A 48 -7.55 -16.02 -27.55
C LEU A 48 -6.42 -17.04 -27.32
N PRO A 49 -5.17 -16.71 -27.66
CA PRO A 49 -4.03 -17.59 -27.39
C PRO A 49 -3.80 -17.71 -25.88
N GLN A 50 -3.54 -18.92 -25.39
CA GLN A 50 -3.25 -19.15 -23.99
C GLN A 50 -1.79 -18.85 -23.68
N SER A 51 -1.52 -18.19 -22.55
CA SER A 51 -0.15 -17.95 -22.08
C SER A 51 0.56 -19.25 -21.69
N GLY A 52 1.87 -19.32 -21.87
CA GLY A 52 2.71 -20.36 -21.27
C GLY A 52 2.89 -20.20 -19.75
N LYS A 53 3.52 -21.19 -19.11
CA LYS A 53 3.79 -21.24 -17.65
C LYS A 53 4.57 -20.03 -17.10
N HIS A 54 5.42 -19.43 -17.93
CA HIS A 54 6.30 -18.32 -17.54
C HIS A 54 6.02 -17.05 -18.37
N GLU A 55 4.85 -16.98 -18.99
CA GLU A 55 4.47 -15.91 -19.90
C GLU A 55 3.27 -15.15 -19.36
N MET A 56 3.18 -13.89 -19.80
CA MET A 56 2.01 -13.05 -19.65
C MET A 56 1.64 -12.49 -21.02
N LEU A 57 0.38 -12.66 -21.39
CA LEU A 57 -0.22 -12.07 -22.57
C LEU A 57 -1.27 -11.05 -22.13
N VAL A 58 -1.33 -9.92 -22.83
CA VAL A 58 -2.34 -8.87 -22.60
C VAL A 58 -3.03 -8.49 -23.90
N ALA A 59 -4.33 -8.21 -23.80
CA ALA A 59 -5.14 -7.69 -24.88
C ALA A 59 -5.20 -6.16 -24.77
N GLN A 60 -4.57 -5.47 -25.71
CA GLN A 60 -4.52 -4.00 -25.78
C GLN A 60 -5.56 -3.49 -26.75
N LYS A 61 -6.42 -2.57 -26.31
CA LYS A 61 -7.41 -1.92 -27.18
C LYS A 61 -6.70 -1.19 -28.32
N ASP A 62 -7.08 -1.45 -29.57
CA ASP A 62 -6.38 -0.89 -30.73
C ASP A 62 -6.57 0.64 -30.78
N GLY A 63 -5.47 1.36 -31.02
CA GLY A 63 -5.46 2.82 -31.09
C GLY A 63 -5.82 3.58 -29.80
N ALA A 64 -6.09 2.91 -28.68
CA ALA A 64 -6.52 3.56 -27.44
C ALA A 64 -5.38 3.65 -26.41
N TYR A 65 -5.01 4.89 -26.08
CA TYR A 65 -3.98 5.21 -25.10
C TYR A 65 -4.56 6.07 -23.97
N ARG A 66 -4.06 5.88 -22.76
CA ARG A 66 -4.35 6.74 -21.61
C ARG A 66 -3.57 8.05 -21.72
N LYS A 67 -3.88 9.04 -20.87
CA LYS A 67 -3.26 10.38 -20.89
C LYS A 67 -1.74 10.34 -20.72
N ASN A 68 -1.24 9.36 -19.97
CA ASN A 68 0.19 9.09 -19.78
C ASN A 68 0.87 8.34 -20.96
N GLY A 69 0.15 8.09 -22.06
CA GLY A 69 0.65 7.40 -23.24
C GLY A 69 0.71 5.87 -23.11
N GLN A 70 0.23 5.28 -22.01
CA GLN A 70 0.16 3.81 -21.88
C GLN A 70 -1.05 3.24 -22.63
N PRO A 71 -0.91 2.05 -23.26
CA PRO A 71 -2.03 1.40 -23.94
C PRO A 71 -3.12 1.01 -22.94
N VAL A 72 -4.37 1.02 -23.39
CA VAL A 72 -5.49 0.52 -22.59
C VAL A 72 -5.52 -1.01 -22.66
N ILE A 73 -5.24 -1.66 -21.53
CA ILE A 73 -5.32 -3.12 -21.39
C ILE A 73 -6.75 -3.52 -21.00
N LEU A 74 -7.33 -4.46 -21.74
CA LEU A 74 -8.69 -4.97 -21.53
C LEU A 74 -8.70 -6.27 -20.71
N ALA A 75 -7.80 -7.18 -21.05
CA ALA A 75 -7.74 -8.52 -20.49
C ALA A 75 -6.29 -9.03 -20.45
N ARG A 76 -6.07 -10.08 -19.65
CA ARG A 76 -4.77 -10.73 -19.49
C ARG A 76 -4.90 -12.24 -19.34
N SER A 77 -3.89 -12.98 -19.78
CA SER A 77 -3.66 -14.40 -19.45
C SER A 77 -2.22 -14.55 -18.98
N TYR A 78 -1.99 -15.30 -17.90
CA TYR A 78 -0.65 -15.45 -17.33
C TYR A 78 -0.45 -16.82 -16.70
N GLY A 79 0.77 -17.33 -16.81
CA GLY A 79 1.20 -18.55 -16.11
C GLY A 79 0.38 -19.78 -16.47
N GLY A 80 -0.13 -19.88 -17.71
CA GLY A 80 -1.00 -20.98 -18.15
C GLY A 80 -2.47 -20.83 -17.75
N ASN A 81 -2.85 -19.75 -17.06
CA ASN A 81 -4.24 -19.56 -16.64
C ASN A 81 -5.12 -18.99 -17.77
N PRO A 82 -6.44 -19.26 -17.73
CA PRO A 82 -7.41 -18.66 -18.65
C PRO A 82 -7.35 -17.13 -18.65
N TRP A 83 -7.88 -16.54 -19.71
CA TRP A 83 -8.00 -15.09 -19.81
C TRP A 83 -8.97 -14.54 -18.75
N GLU A 84 -8.62 -13.39 -18.17
CA GLU A 84 -9.46 -12.64 -17.24
C GLU A 84 -9.42 -11.14 -17.57
N ALA A 85 -10.52 -10.45 -17.30
CA ALA A 85 -10.62 -9.02 -17.51
C ALA A 85 -9.73 -8.26 -16.51
N VAL A 86 -9.03 -7.24 -16.99
CA VAL A 86 -8.24 -6.34 -16.13
C VAL A 86 -9.20 -5.41 -15.38
N PRO A 87 -8.97 -5.13 -14.09
CA PRO A 87 -9.77 -4.18 -13.33
C PRO A 87 -9.62 -2.75 -13.88
N ASP A 88 -10.74 -2.08 -14.13
CA ASP A 88 -10.82 -0.65 -14.47
C ASP A 88 -12.17 -0.13 -13.96
N LEU A 89 -12.19 0.80 -12.99
CA LEU A 89 -13.44 1.34 -12.44
C LEU A 89 -14.14 2.34 -13.36
N ASP A 90 -13.43 2.89 -14.34
CA ASP A 90 -14.00 3.86 -15.27
C ASP A 90 -14.72 3.16 -16.43
N ARG A 91 -14.63 1.83 -16.53
CA ARG A 91 -15.16 1.04 -17.64
C ARG A 91 -15.86 -0.21 -17.16
N GLN A 92 -16.85 -0.66 -17.94
CA GLN A 92 -17.39 -1.98 -17.74
C GLN A 92 -16.34 -3.03 -18.15
N PRO A 93 -16.09 -4.06 -17.32
CA PRO A 93 -15.16 -5.12 -17.70
C PRO A 93 -15.65 -5.85 -18.95
N VAL A 94 -14.70 -6.24 -19.81
CA VAL A 94 -14.98 -7.09 -20.98
C VAL A 94 -15.53 -8.45 -20.54
N ASP A 95 -16.48 -8.99 -21.30
CA ASP A 95 -16.99 -10.34 -21.04
C ASP A 95 -16.04 -11.36 -21.66
N ILE A 96 -15.53 -12.27 -20.82
CA ILE A 96 -14.62 -13.33 -21.22
C ILE A 96 -15.28 -14.66 -20.90
N GLN A 97 -15.47 -15.47 -21.94
CA GLN A 97 -16.07 -16.79 -21.83
C GLN A 97 -15.03 -17.83 -22.18
N CYS A 98 -14.75 -18.73 -21.24
CA CYS A 98 -13.83 -19.84 -21.43
C CYS A 98 -14.59 -21.16 -21.31
N ASN A 99 -14.26 -22.13 -22.18
CA ASN A 99 -14.76 -23.50 -22.09
C ASN A 99 -13.96 -24.34 -21.08
N ASP A 100 -14.33 -25.61 -20.92
CA ASP A 100 -13.66 -26.54 -20.01
C ASP A 100 -12.20 -26.85 -20.41
N ASP A 101 -11.85 -26.64 -21.68
CA ASP A 101 -10.49 -26.75 -22.21
C ASP A 101 -9.66 -25.46 -22.05
N ASN A 102 -10.16 -24.48 -21.28
CA ASN A 102 -9.56 -23.16 -21.07
C ASN A 102 -9.38 -22.31 -22.35
N GLN A 103 -10.07 -22.64 -23.43
CA GLN A 103 -10.12 -21.81 -24.63
C GLN A 103 -11.12 -20.67 -24.41
N CYS A 104 -10.64 -19.43 -24.54
CA CYS A 104 -11.40 -18.25 -24.21
C CYS A 104 -11.73 -17.40 -25.44
N THR A 105 -12.91 -16.78 -25.44
CA THR A 105 -13.29 -15.69 -26.33
C THR A 105 -13.53 -14.42 -25.50
N MET A 106 -13.34 -13.24 -26.11
CA MET A 106 -13.60 -11.96 -25.47
C MET A 106 -14.56 -11.14 -26.33
N GLN A 107 -15.67 -10.71 -25.74
CA GLN A 107 -16.63 -9.82 -26.38
C GLN A 107 -16.25 -8.37 -26.08
N THR A 108 -16.08 -7.58 -27.14
CA THR A 108 -15.63 -6.18 -27.08
C THR A 108 -16.22 -5.38 -28.23
N ASP A 109 -16.46 -4.10 -28.00
CA ASP A 109 -16.99 -3.14 -28.97
C ASP A 109 -15.93 -2.62 -29.96
N VAL A 110 -14.68 -3.04 -29.77
CA VAL A 110 -13.50 -2.55 -30.47
C VAL A 110 -12.49 -3.66 -30.72
N ASP A 111 -11.71 -3.50 -31.78
CA ASP A 111 -10.59 -4.37 -32.07
C ASP A 111 -9.46 -4.21 -31.03
N TYR A 112 -8.65 -5.27 -30.91
CA TYR A 112 -7.58 -5.33 -29.94
C TYR A 112 -6.39 -6.12 -30.48
N ASN A 113 -5.23 -5.85 -29.89
CA ASN A 113 -3.97 -6.52 -30.20
C ASN A 113 -3.54 -7.37 -29.02
N VAL A 114 -3.19 -8.63 -29.26
CA VAL A 114 -2.58 -9.48 -28.23
C VAL A 114 -1.08 -9.31 -28.27
N VAL A 115 -0.48 -8.97 -27.12
CA VAL A 115 0.96 -8.79 -26.99
C VAL A 115 1.51 -9.53 -25.77
N SER A 116 2.77 -9.95 -25.86
CA SER A 116 3.50 -10.53 -24.74
C SER A 116 4.08 -9.43 -23.84
N VAL A 117 3.97 -9.62 -22.53
CA VAL A 117 4.59 -8.77 -21.51
C VAL A 117 5.86 -9.43 -21.03
N VAL A 118 6.95 -8.65 -20.94
CA VAL A 118 8.23 -9.13 -20.43
C VAL A 118 8.08 -9.47 -18.95
N VAL A 119 8.16 -10.76 -18.62
CA VAL A 119 8.12 -11.24 -17.23
C VAL A 119 9.55 -11.23 -16.65
N PRO A 120 9.79 -10.50 -15.55
CA PRO A 120 11.06 -10.54 -14.82
C PRO A 120 11.51 -11.97 -14.47
N GLU A 121 12.82 -12.21 -14.45
CA GLU A 121 13.35 -13.54 -14.14
C GLU A 121 13.01 -13.97 -12.71
N GLU A 122 12.96 -13.01 -11.79
CA GLU A 122 12.60 -13.18 -10.38
C GLU A 122 11.19 -13.76 -10.20
N LEU A 123 10.26 -13.45 -11.11
CA LEU A 123 8.90 -14.00 -11.10
C LEU A 123 8.81 -15.37 -11.79
N ARG A 124 9.80 -15.71 -12.63
CA ARG A 124 9.88 -17.02 -13.32
C ARG A 124 10.53 -18.08 -12.43
N ASN A 125 11.55 -17.70 -11.65
CA ASN A 125 12.37 -18.61 -10.84
C ASN A 125 11.96 -18.62 -9.36
N MET A 126 10.68 -18.87 -9.13
CA MET A 126 10.08 -18.86 -7.79
C MET A 126 10.23 -20.20 -7.07
N THR A 127 10.89 -20.22 -5.93
CA THR A 127 10.99 -21.42 -5.06
C THR A 127 9.75 -21.58 -4.18
N ALA A 128 9.56 -22.77 -3.61
CA ALA A 128 8.46 -23.02 -2.65
C ALA A 128 8.54 -22.08 -1.43
N LEU A 129 9.74 -21.69 -1.02
CA LEU A 129 9.97 -20.74 0.07
C LEU A 129 9.49 -19.32 -0.30
N HIS A 130 9.74 -18.87 -1.53
CA HIS A 130 9.23 -17.59 -2.03
C HIS A 130 7.70 -17.56 -2.09
N LEU A 131 7.09 -18.67 -2.51
CA LEU A 131 5.64 -18.81 -2.57
C LEU A 131 5.02 -18.86 -1.15
N ALA A 132 5.68 -19.52 -0.20
CA ALA A 132 5.27 -19.52 1.20
C ALA A 132 5.37 -18.12 1.82
N ALA A 133 6.43 -17.36 1.53
CA ALA A 133 6.58 -15.98 1.99
C ALA A 133 5.44 -15.09 1.49
N ARG A 134 5.04 -15.22 0.22
CA ARG A 134 3.88 -14.49 -0.34
C ARG A 134 2.58 -14.85 0.36
N LEU A 135 2.33 -16.15 0.57
CA LEU A 135 1.17 -16.63 1.31
C LEU A 135 1.10 -16.01 2.71
N HIS A 136 2.20 -16.07 3.47
CA HIS A 136 2.23 -15.54 4.83
C HIS A 136 2.07 -14.01 4.87
N GLN A 137 2.65 -13.29 3.91
CA GLN A 137 2.46 -11.85 3.78
C GLN A 137 0.97 -11.49 3.56
N GLN A 138 0.21 -12.34 2.88
CA GLN A 138 -1.21 -12.15 2.59
C GLN A 138 -2.16 -12.69 3.69
N ALA A 139 -1.83 -13.82 4.31
CA ALA A 139 -2.75 -14.56 5.18
C ALA A 139 -2.56 -14.31 6.68
N THR A 140 -1.36 -13.89 7.10
CA THR A 140 -1.08 -13.63 8.52
C THR A 140 -0.74 -12.16 8.70
N PHE A 141 0.55 -11.86 8.80
CA PHE A 141 1.18 -10.55 8.73
C PHE A 141 2.65 -10.82 8.37
N GLY A 142 2.88 -11.77 7.47
CA GLY A 142 4.19 -12.41 7.28
C GLY A 142 4.64 -13.34 8.41
N ALA A 143 5.86 -13.84 8.26
CA ALA A 143 6.46 -14.88 9.08
C ALA A 143 7.99 -14.81 9.06
N ASN A 144 8.62 -15.24 10.16
CA ASN A 144 10.06 -15.44 10.23
C ASN A 144 10.52 -16.61 9.34
N LEU A 145 11.82 -16.64 9.05
CA LEU A 145 12.44 -17.65 8.18
C LEU A 145 12.20 -19.09 8.67
N ALA A 146 12.28 -19.32 9.99
CA ALA A 146 12.03 -20.64 10.57
C ALA A 146 10.59 -21.14 10.32
N THR A 147 9.60 -20.24 10.36
CA THR A 147 8.21 -20.58 10.03
C THR A 147 8.04 -20.85 8.54
N LEU A 148 8.66 -20.05 7.68
CA LEU A 148 8.63 -20.27 6.23
C LEU A 148 9.26 -21.60 5.83
N ALA A 149 10.40 -21.95 6.44
CA ALA A 149 11.06 -23.23 6.25
C ALA A 149 10.14 -24.40 6.66
N ARG A 150 9.57 -24.34 7.88
CA ARG A 150 8.64 -25.36 8.37
C ARG A 150 7.41 -25.52 7.47
N VAL A 151 6.81 -24.43 7.01
CA VAL A 151 5.64 -24.50 6.12
C VAL A 151 6.02 -25.11 4.77
N THR A 152 7.19 -24.76 4.24
CA THR A 152 7.70 -25.35 3.00
C THR A 152 8.01 -26.84 3.16
N GLU A 153 8.59 -27.24 4.28
CA GLU A 153 8.89 -28.64 4.60
C GLU A 153 7.62 -29.49 4.71
N VAL A 154 6.61 -29.01 5.44
CA VAL A 154 5.40 -29.77 5.73
C VAL A 154 4.41 -29.76 4.56
N TYR A 155 4.25 -28.62 3.89
CA TYR A 155 3.18 -28.42 2.90
C TYR A 155 3.70 -28.25 1.46
N GLY A 156 4.98 -27.95 1.27
CA GLY A 156 5.53 -27.59 -0.04
C GLY A 156 4.78 -26.40 -0.65
N THR A 157 4.09 -26.63 -1.76
CA THR A 157 3.21 -25.66 -2.43
C THR A 157 1.72 -25.98 -2.25
N ASN A 158 1.36 -27.01 -1.46
CA ASN A 158 -0.02 -27.36 -1.16
C ASN A 158 -0.59 -26.53 0.00
N TYR A 159 -0.84 -25.25 -0.29
CA TYR A 159 -1.36 -24.29 0.68
C TYR A 159 -2.81 -24.57 1.08
N GLY A 160 -3.55 -25.35 0.29
CA GLY A 160 -4.90 -25.74 0.64
C GLY A 160 -4.95 -26.55 1.95
N ASN A 161 -4.00 -27.46 2.14
CA ASN A 161 -3.86 -28.19 3.40
C ASN A 161 -3.48 -27.27 4.55
N TRP A 162 -2.49 -26.39 4.35
CA TRP A 162 -2.07 -25.44 5.36
C TRP A 162 -3.23 -24.56 5.85
N ILE A 163 -4.04 -23.99 4.94
CA ILE A 163 -5.19 -23.15 5.30
C ILE A 163 -6.20 -23.95 6.12
N ARG A 164 -6.52 -25.18 5.71
CA ARG A 164 -7.48 -26.03 6.43
C ARG A 164 -6.97 -26.41 7.83
N ASP A 165 -5.68 -26.65 7.98
CA ASP A 165 -5.09 -26.91 9.28
C ASP A 165 -5.09 -25.67 10.17
N GLN A 166 -4.89 -24.47 9.61
CA GLN A 166 -5.07 -23.22 10.37
C GLN A 166 -6.53 -23.03 10.82
N MET A 167 -7.50 -23.34 9.97
CA MET A 167 -8.93 -23.24 10.31
C MET A 167 -9.39 -24.22 11.40
N ARG A 168 -8.63 -25.31 11.62
CA ARG A 168 -8.91 -26.29 12.68
C ARG A 168 -8.36 -25.88 14.04
N LEU A 169 -7.45 -24.90 14.09
CA LEU A 169 -6.92 -24.39 15.35
C LEU A 169 -8.03 -23.67 16.12
N THR A 170 -8.01 -23.81 17.45
CA THR A 170 -8.92 -23.07 18.32
C THR A 170 -8.68 -21.56 18.13
N PRO A 171 -9.68 -20.78 17.70
CA PRO A 171 -9.49 -19.37 17.42
C PRO A 171 -9.19 -18.61 18.72
N THR A 172 -8.15 -17.77 18.69
CA THR A 172 -7.90 -16.78 19.73
C THR A 172 -8.77 -15.55 19.44
N LEU A 173 -9.87 -15.41 20.17
CA LEU A 173 -10.80 -14.29 19.98
C LEU A 173 -10.24 -13.04 20.64
N LEU A 174 -9.43 -12.26 19.91
CA LEU A 174 -8.80 -11.01 20.39
C LEU A 174 -9.81 -10.08 21.10
N ARG A 175 -11.04 -9.96 20.56
CA ARG A 175 -12.11 -9.17 21.19
C ARG A 175 -12.58 -9.74 22.52
N SER A 176 -12.71 -11.06 22.66
CA SER A 176 -13.03 -11.69 23.95
C SER A 176 -11.90 -11.47 24.94
N TYR A 177 -10.68 -11.76 24.50
CA TYR A 177 -9.46 -11.57 25.28
C TYR A 177 -9.34 -10.15 25.83
N TYR A 178 -9.61 -9.13 24.99
CA TYR A 178 -9.59 -7.72 25.37
C TYR A 178 -10.76 -7.36 26.30
N ARG A 179 -11.98 -7.86 26.06
CA ARG A 179 -13.13 -7.61 26.95
C ARG A 179 -12.90 -8.16 28.36
N ASP A 180 -12.19 -9.28 28.49
CA ASP A 180 -11.88 -9.89 29.78
C ASP A 180 -10.82 -9.10 30.58
N ARG A 181 -10.04 -8.23 29.91
CA ARG A 181 -8.90 -7.50 30.48
C ARG A 181 -9.06 -5.99 30.50
N ALA A 182 -9.96 -5.46 29.69
CA ALA A 182 -10.29 -4.05 29.67
C ALA A 182 -11.26 -3.73 30.82
N ASN A 183 -10.81 -2.93 31.78
CA ASN A 183 -11.71 -2.19 32.69
C ASN A 183 -12.46 -1.14 31.86
N ALA A 184 -13.51 -1.56 31.16
CA ALA A 184 -14.27 -0.68 30.28
C ALA A 184 -14.88 0.49 31.08
N ARG A 185 -14.57 1.72 30.69
CA ARG A 185 -15.46 2.86 30.94
C ARG A 185 -16.49 2.89 29.81
N PRO A 186 -17.80 3.06 30.11
CA PRO A 186 -18.82 3.13 29.06
C PRO A 186 -18.59 4.37 28.20
N GLY A 187 -18.42 4.17 26.90
CA GLY A 187 -18.52 5.20 25.87
C GLY A 187 -19.71 4.89 24.97
N MET A 188 -20.47 5.91 24.60
CA MET A 188 -21.60 5.80 23.67
C MET A 188 -21.06 5.75 22.24
N PHE A 189 -21.40 4.71 21.49
CA PHE A 189 -21.05 4.60 20.06
C PHE A 189 -22.33 4.42 19.25
N ASP A 190 -22.46 5.20 18.18
CA ASP A 190 -23.54 5.02 17.19
C ASP A 190 -23.28 3.81 16.31
N VAL A 191 -24.31 2.98 16.14
CA VAL A 191 -24.27 1.73 15.38
C VAL A 191 -24.68 2.04 13.94
N GLY A 192 -23.74 1.88 12.99
CA GLY A 192 -24.01 2.02 11.57
C GLY A 192 -24.92 0.92 10.99
N GLN A 193 -25.59 1.24 9.88
CA GLN A 193 -26.54 0.40 9.15
C GLN A 193 -25.91 -0.88 8.56
N LYS A 194 -26.73 -1.93 8.40
CA LYS A 194 -26.37 -3.22 7.79
C LYS A 194 -26.16 -3.07 6.28
N THR A 195 -24.91 -3.14 5.82
CA THR A 195 -24.58 -3.63 4.48
C THR A 195 -24.52 -5.16 4.53
N ALA A 196 -25.17 -5.86 3.60
CA ALA A 196 -25.10 -7.31 3.58
C ALA A 196 -23.75 -7.76 2.99
N PRO A 197 -23.18 -8.89 3.45
CA PRO A 197 -21.87 -9.39 2.97
C PRO A 197 -21.74 -9.61 1.46
N CYS A 198 -22.85 -9.62 0.71
CA CYS A 198 -22.96 -9.90 -0.73
C CYS A 198 -23.42 -8.71 -1.58
N ASP A 199 -23.64 -7.54 -1.01
CA ASP A 199 -24.05 -6.37 -1.79
C ASP A 199 -22.91 -5.93 -2.72
N MET A 200 -23.24 -5.37 -3.89
CA MET A 200 -22.23 -4.64 -4.69
C MET A 200 -21.64 -3.54 -3.81
N GLY A 201 -20.36 -3.64 -3.48
CA GLY A 201 -19.69 -2.75 -2.52
C GLY A 201 -19.46 -3.34 -1.13
N SER A 202 -19.75 -4.62 -0.88
CA SER A 202 -19.15 -5.38 0.23
C SER A 202 -17.62 -5.25 0.16
N ARG A 203 -16.93 -5.10 1.29
CA ARG A 203 -15.58 -4.48 1.32
C ARG A 203 -14.48 -5.45 1.78
N TRP A 204 -14.81 -6.64 2.29
CA TRP A 204 -13.85 -7.54 2.96
C TRP A 204 -12.88 -8.27 2.00
N HIS A 205 -13.14 -8.26 0.70
CA HIS A 205 -12.34 -8.97 -0.31
C HIS A 205 -11.26 -8.10 -0.99
N ARG A 206 -11.38 -6.76 -0.97
CA ARG A 206 -10.44 -5.81 -1.62
C ARG A 206 -9.15 -5.54 -0.84
N TYR A 207 -9.04 -6.08 0.37
CA TYR A 207 -7.96 -5.74 1.31
C TYR A 207 -6.97 -6.87 1.56
N MET A 208 -7.18 -8.07 1.01
CA MET A 208 -6.32 -9.22 1.30
C MET A 208 -5.20 -9.44 0.29
N ILE A 209 -5.48 -9.35 -1.02
CA ILE A 209 -4.52 -9.80 -2.07
C ILE A 209 -4.07 -8.65 -2.98
N THR A 210 -5.01 -7.90 -3.55
CA THR A 210 -4.77 -6.72 -4.39
C THR A 210 -5.88 -5.69 -4.16
N SER A 211 -5.56 -4.40 -4.31
CA SER A 211 -6.55 -3.32 -4.24
C SER A 211 -7.56 -3.39 -5.40
N ASN A 212 -7.17 -4.00 -6.51
CA ASN A 212 -7.92 -4.06 -7.75
C ASN A 212 -8.07 -5.53 -8.21
N PRO A 213 -8.88 -6.36 -7.52
CA PRO A 213 -9.07 -7.75 -7.93
C PRO A 213 -9.83 -7.84 -9.24
N SER A 214 -9.54 -8.85 -10.07
CA SER A 214 -10.31 -9.08 -11.29
C SER A 214 -11.79 -9.38 -10.99
N PRO A 215 -12.72 -9.04 -11.90
CA PRO A 215 -14.13 -9.41 -11.76
C PRO A 215 -14.34 -10.93 -11.62
N ARG A 216 -13.49 -11.73 -12.26
CA ARG A 216 -13.50 -13.19 -12.14
C ARG A 216 -13.16 -13.65 -10.73
N TYR A 217 -12.06 -13.17 -10.14
CA TYR A 217 -11.70 -13.46 -8.76
C TYR A 217 -12.83 -13.11 -7.79
N MET A 218 -13.41 -11.93 -7.98
CA MET A 218 -14.55 -11.47 -7.19
C MET A 218 -15.77 -12.41 -7.28
N LYS A 219 -16.11 -12.86 -8.49
CA LYS A 219 -17.20 -13.81 -8.74
C LYS A 219 -16.95 -15.15 -8.05
N GLU A 220 -15.73 -15.66 -8.09
CA GLU A 220 -15.33 -16.92 -7.45
C GLU A 220 -15.42 -16.85 -5.92
N VAL A 221 -14.93 -15.77 -5.32
CA VAL A 221 -15.00 -15.55 -3.85
C VAL A 221 -16.44 -15.44 -3.38
N VAL A 222 -17.30 -14.69 -4.10
CA VAL A 222 -18.72 -14.57 -3.79
C VAL A 222 -19.44 -15.92 -3.95
N ARG A 223 -19.10 -16.70 -4.98
CA ARG A 223 -19.64 -18.06 -5.15
C ARG A 223 -19.28 -18.94 -3.95
N ALA A 224 -18.03 -18.91 -3.50
CA ALA A 224 -17.59 -19.68 -2.34
C ALA A 224 -18.35 -19.30 -1.07
N PHE A 225 -18.56 -18.00 -0.82
CA PHE A 225 -19.38 -17.51 0.29
C PHE A 225 -20.82 -18.01 0.24
N ARG A 226 -21.43 -18.04 -0.96
CA ARG A 226 -22.83 -18.45 -1.14
C ARG A 226 -23.04 -19.96 -1.08
N THR A 227 -22.07 -20.73 -1.56
CA THR A 227 -22.20 -22.20 -1.71
C THR A 227 -21.54 -22.97 -0.59
N GLY A 228 -20.61 -22.38 0.15
CA GLY A 228 -19.81 -23.09 1.13
C GLY A 228 -18.83 -24.09 0.51
N ALA A 229 -18.47 -23.91 -0.76
CA ALA A 229 -17.52 -24.77 -1.47
C ALA A 229 -16.63 -23.98 -2.44
N TYR A 230 -15.41 -24.44 -2.66
CA TYR A 230 -14.50 -23.89 -3.66
C TYR A 230 -13.60 -24.98 -4.26
N ARG A 231 -13.54 -25.04 -5.61
CA ARG A 231 -12.71 -26.00 -6.38
C ARG A 231 -12.79 -27.45 -5.86
N GLY A 232 -14.01 -27.95 -5.66
CA GLY A 232 -14.27 -29.32 -5.21
C GLY A 232 -14.03 -29.58 -3.71
N VAL A 233 -13.66 -28.56 -2.93
CA VAL A 233 -13.59 -28.63 -1.47
C VAL A 233 -14.86 -28.05 -0.88
N GLU A 234 -15.64 -28.88 -0.19
CA GLU A 234 -16.81 -28.45 0.58
C GLU A 234 -16.41 -28.14 2.02
N PHE A 235 -16.95 -27.04 2.56
CA PHE A 235 -16.77 -26.61 3.94
C PHE A 235 -18.06 -26.88 4.73
N SER A 236 -18.90 -25.87 4.96
CA SER A 236 -20.22 -26.05 5.56
C SER A 236 -21.31 -26.38 4.55
N GLY A 237 -21.07 -26.15 3.25
CA GLY A 237 -22.06 -26.32 2.18
C GLY A 237 -23.24 -25.35 2.27
N ARG A 238 -23.11 -24.27 3.05
CA ARG A 238 -24.20 -23.32 3.34
C ARG A 238 -23.86 -21.91 2.89
N TYR A 239 -24.90 -21.12 2.67
CA TYR A 239 -24.76 -19.68 2.45
C TYR A 239 -24.15 -19.01 3.68
N GLY A 240 -23.18 -18.11 3.46
CA GLY A 240 -22.51 -17.37 4.51
C GLY A 240 -21.22 -17.99 5.01
N ASP A 241 -20.63 -18.94 4.27
CA ASP A 241 -19.47 -19.69 4.73
C ASP A 241 -18.17 -18.91 4.61
N LEU A 242 -17.67 -18.41 5.74
CA LEU A 242 -16.40 -17.68 5.80
C LEU A 242 -15.17 -18.56 5.58
N ALA A 243 -15.23 -19.86 5.88
CA ALA A 243 -14.11 -20.77 5.64
C ALA A 243 -13.90 -21.00 4.14
N ALA A 244 -14.98 -21.32 3.42
CA ALA A 244 -14.95 -21.44 1.96
C ALA A 244 -14.49 -20.14 1.29
N THR A 245 -14.94 -19.02 1.83
CA THR A 245 -14.59 -17.68 1.36
C THR A 245 -13.11 -17.35 1.51
N ILE A 246 -12.54 -17.50 2.71
CA ILE A 246 -11.11 -17.25 2.97
C ILE A 246 -10.26 -18.20 2.15
N TYR A 247 -10.69 -19.46 2.03
CA TYR A 247 -10.01 -20.44 1.20
C TYR A 247 -10.00 -20.01 -0.27
N ALA A 248 -11.13 -19.55 -0.83
CA ALA A 248 -11.20 -19.04 -2.20
C ALA A 248 -10.28 -17.83 -2.41
N ILE A 249 -10.29 -16.85 -1.49
CA ILE A 249 -9.41 -15.67 -1.53
C ILE A 249 -7.95 -16.08 -1.64
N LEU A 250 -7.51 -17.00 -0.77
CA LEU A 250 -6.11 -17.37 -0.67
C LEU A 250 -5.68 -18.33 -1.78
N MET A 251 -6.57 -19.19 -2.29
CA MET A 251 -6.22 -20.25 -3.25
C MET A 251 -6.53 -19.93 -4.71
N ASP A 252 -7.14 -18.78 -4.99
CA ASP A 252 -7.36 -18.34 -6.37
C ASP A 252 -6.03 -18.13 -7.12
N HIS A 253 -6.04 -18.35 -8.44
CA HIS A 253 -4.82 -18.23 -9.25
C HIS A 253 -4.31 -16.78 -9.32
N GLU A 254 -5.18 -15.78 -9.20
CA GLU A 254 -4.75 -14.37 -9.11
C GLU A 254 -4.00 -14.10 -7.79
N ALA A 255 -4.25 -14.87 -6.74
CA ALA A 255 -3.53 -14.76 -5.46
C ALA A 255 -2.23 -15.57 -5.42
N ARG A 256 -2.14 -16.67 -6.18
CA ARG A 256 -1.01 -17.62 -6.14
C ARG A 256 -0.02 -17.50 -7.29
N SER A 257 -0.43 -17.00 -8.45
CA SER A 257 0.45 -16.92 -9.61
C SER A 257 1.45 -15.77 -9.43
N PRO A 258 2.77 -16.03 -9.37
CA PRO A 258 3.75 -14.94 -9.29
C PRO A 258 3.81 -14.11 -10.57
N ILE A 259 3.43 -14.69 -11.71
CA ILE A 259 3.51 -14.03 -13.02
C ILE A 259 2.56 -12.82 -13.08
N VAL A 260 1.44 -12.84 -12.35
CA VAL A 260 0.51 -11.70 -12.30
C VAL A 260 1.15 -10.44 -11.73
N GLU A 261 2.23 -10.56 -10.93
CA GLU A 261 2.94 -9.41 -10.38
C GLU A 261 3.68 -8.59 -11.45
N ALA A 262 3.86 -9.14 -12.66
CA ALA A 262 4.37 -8.39 -13.82
C ALA A 262 3.32 -7.42 -14.39
N ASP A 263 2.04 -7.56 -14.01
CA ASP A 263 1.00 -6.62 -14.40
C ASP A 263 1.07 -5.37 -13.52
N PRO A 264 1.26 -4.16 -14.10
CA PRO A 264 1.30 -2.91 -13.34
C PRO A 264 -0.01 -2.58 -12.61
N THR A 265 -1.14 -3.22 -12.93
CA THR A 265 -2.40 -3.02 -12.21
C THR A 265 -2.57 -3.94 -11.01
N PHE A 266 -1.67 -4.92 -10.81
CA PHE A 266 -1.74 -5.88 -9.72
C PHE A 266 -1.01 -5.38 -8.46
N GLY A 267 -1.44 -5.88 -7.30
CA GLY A 267 -0.85 -5.59 -5.99
C GLY A 267 -1.61 -4.53 -5.21
N MET A 268 -1.00 -4.07 -4.11
CA MET A 268 -1.54 -3.02 -3.26
C MET A 268 -0.42 -2.26 -2.52
N TYR A 269 -0.73 -1.05 -2.07
CA TYR A 269 0.04 -0.40 -1.02
C TYR A 269 -0.27 -1.06 0.32
N ARG A 270 0.77 -1.42 1.07
CA ARG A 270 0.62 -2.15 2.32
C ARG A 270 0.23 -1.19 3.44
N ASP A 271 -0.77 -1.61 4.21
CA ASP A 271 -1.22 -0.91 5.41
C ASP A 271 -0.05 -0.69 6.39
N PRO A 272 0.12 0.52 6.96
CA PRO A 272 1.25 0.84 7.83
C PRO A 272 1.32 -0.03 9.08
N LEU A 273 0.19 -0.39 9.69
CA LEU A 273 0.16 -1.29 10.83
C LEU A 273 0.57 -2.70 10.41
N VAL A 274 0.10 -3.19 9.26
CA VAL A 274 0.49 -4.50 8.71
C VAL A 274 2.00 -4.54 8.40
N LYS A 275 2.58 -3.44 7.88
CA LYS A 275 4.04 -3.34 7.65
C LYS A 275 4.82 -3.43 8.96
N LEU A 276 4.38 -2.71 9.99
CA LEU A 276 5.00 -2.75 11.32
C LEU A 276 4.95 -4.16 11.92
N LEU A 277 3.77 -4.78 11.94
CA LEU A 277 3.59 -6.15 12.45
C LEU A 277 4.40 -7.16 11.65
N HIS A 278 4.48 -6.99 10.33
CA HIS A 278 5.30 -7.84 9.47
C HIS A 278 6.78 -7.71 9.80
N LEU A 279 7.31 -6.50 9.92
CA LEU A 279 8.70 -6.28 10.33
C LEU A 279 9.01 -6.96 11.66
N MET A 280 8.16 -6.75 12.67
CA MET A 280 8.33 -7.33 14.00
C MET A 280 8.30 -8.86 13.96
N ARG A 281 7.37 -9.46 13.21
CA ARG A 281 7.25 -10.91 13.12
C ARG A 281 8.37 -11.56 12.32
N SER A 282 8.79 -10.94 11.22
CA SER A 282 9.81 -11.49 10.33
C SER A 282 11.22 -11.40 10.92
N LEU A 283 11.48 -10.41 11.78
CA LEU A 283 12.77 -10.19 12.43
C LEU A 283 12.79 -10.60 13.90
N ASP A 284 11.91 -11.54 14.27
CA ASP A 284 11.87 -12.17 15.59
C ASP A 284 11.85 -11.16 16.74
N TYR A 285 10.87 -10.24 16.72
CA TYR A 285 10.64 -9.34 17.84
C TYR A 285 10.38 -10.12 19.14
N GLN A 286 11.13 -9.80 20.19
CA GLN A 286 10.96 -10.39 21.51
C GLN A 286 10.69 -9.31 22.55
N SER A 287 9.69 -9.55 23.40
CA SER A 287 9.40 -8.71 24.56
C SER A 287 9.93 -9.36 25.85
N PRO A 288 10.62 -8.60 26.73
CA PRO A 288 11.04 -9.10 28.03
C PRO A 288 9.84 -9.58 28.85
N LYS A 289 9.98 -10.74 29.50
CA LYS A 289 8.96 -11.30 30.41
C LYS A 289 7.60 -11.59 29.73
N GLN A 290 7.59 -11.80 28.42
CA GLN A 290 6.37 -12.06 27.64
C GLN A 290 5.28 -10.99 27.82
N ARG A 291 5.69 -9.72 27.94
CA ARG A 291 4.73 -8.62 28.01
C ARG A 291 3.99 -8.48 26.68
N GLU A 292 2.77 -8.01 26.76
CA GLU A 292 2.00 -7.60 25.59
C GLU A 292 2.69 -6.40 24.92
N VAL A 293 2.60 -6.36 23.60
CA VAL A 293 3.13 -5.26 22.80
C VAL A 293 2.22 -4.05 22.99
N ALA A 294 2.77 -2.97 23.54
CA ALA A 294 2.07 -1.70 23.69
C ALA A 294 2.69 -0.65 22.77
N PHE A 295 1.87 -0.09 21.88
CA PHE A 295 2.23 1.05 21.05
C PHE A 295 1.62 2.34 21.62
N ALA A 296 2.29 3.46 21.38
CA ALA A 296 1.79 4.79 21.71
C ALA A 296 1.46 5.58 20.44
N ASP A 297 0.32 6.27 20.46
CA ASP A 297 -0.09 7.30 19.51
C ASP A 297 0.05 6.89 18.03
N LEU A 298 -0.37 5.66 17.67
CA LEU A 298 -0.21 5.19 16.29
C LEU A 298 -1.09 5.97 15.30
N ASP A 299 -2.16 6.59 15.76
CA ASP A 299 -2.94 7.55 14.98
C ASP A 299 -2.10 8.76 14.56
N ASP A 300 -1.34 9.35 15.48
CA ASP A 300 -0.45 10.48 15.19
C ASP A 300 0.75 10.09 14.31
N ARG A 301 1.22 8.83 14.42
CA ARG A 301 2.40 8.36 13.69
C ARG A 301 2.09 7.75 12.34
N LEU A 302 1.02 6.96 12.27
CA LEU A 302 0.69 6.08 11.14
C LEU A 302 -0.66 6.41 10.50
N GLY A 303 -1.48 7.25 11.14
CA GLY A 303 -2.88 7.47 10.76
C GLY A 303 -3.81 6.31 11.12
N VAL A 304 -3.34 5.32 11.89
CA VAL A 304 -4.14 4.16 12.31
C VAL A 304 -3.87 3.82 13.77
N GLN A 305 -4.93 3.64 14.55
CA GLN A 305 -4.84 3.19 15.93
C GLN A 305 -5.82 2.02 16.12
N PRO A 306 -5.36 0.82 16.50
CA PRO A 306 -6.25 -0.31 16.73
C PRO A 306 -7.41 0.06 17.65
N PHE A 307 -8.62 -0.33 17.26
CA PHE A 307 -9.88 -0.01 17.95
C PHE A 307 -10.35 1.45 17.90
N SER A 308 -9.63 2.34 17.21
CA SER A 308 -10.00 3.76 17.05
C SER A 308 -10.31 4.10 15.60
N ALA A 309 -11.03 3.23 14.88
CA ALA A 309 -11.45 3.54 13.51
C ALA A 309 -12.38 4.77 13.51
N PRO A 310 -12.11 5.79 12.67
CA PRO A 310 -12.88 7.04 12.67
C PRO A 310 -14.30 6.87 12.10
N SER A 311 -14.57 5.76 11.42
CA SER A 311 -15.88 5.43 10.89
C SER A 311 -16.09 3.91 10.81
N VAL A 312 -17.34 3.51 10.56
CA VAL A 312 -17.69 2.11 10.24
C VAL A 312 -17.02 1.59 8.96
N PHE A 313 -16.45 2.48 8.13
CA PHE A 313 -15.72 2.14 6.92
C PHE A 313 -14.23 1.90 7.16
N GLY A 314 -13.75 2.05 8.40
CA GLY A 314 -12.34 1.91 8.75
C GLY A 314 -11.58 3.24 8.70
N PHE A 315 -10.28 3.15 8.44
CA PHE A 315 -9.34 4.29 8.42
C PHE A 315 -9.20 4.97 7.05
N TYR A 316 -9.71 4.34 5.99
CA TYR A 316 -9.61 4.81 4.62
C TYR A 316 -10.78 4.29 3.77
N LEU A 317 -11.11 5.02 2.71
CA LEU A 317 -12.18 4.69 1.79
C LEU A 317 -11.73 3.58 0.82
N PRO A 318 -12.51 2.50 0.65
CA PRO A 318 -12.22 1.44 -0.34
C PRO A 318 -12.17 1.93 -1.79
N GLU A 319 -12.84 3.05 -2.08
CA GLU A 319 -12.90 3.71 -3.37
C GLU A 319 -11.88 4.86 -3.51
N PHE A 320 -10.98 5.05 -2.53
CA PHE A 320 -9.96 6.09 -2.64
C PHE A 320 -9.03 5.83 -3.83
N ARG A 321 -8.93 6.84 -4.70
CA ARG A 321 -8.07 6.87 -5.88
C ARG A 321 -6.97 7.90 -5.65
N PRO A 322 -5.70 7.48 -5.53
CA PRO A 322 -4.61 8.42 -5.44
C PRO A 322 -4.39 9.09 -6.80
N ALA A 323 -4.20 10.42 -6.80
CA ALA A 323 -3.94 11.17 -8.02
C ALA A 323 -2.70 10.65 -8.77
N GLY A 324 -2.73 10.73 -10.10
CA GLY A 324 -1.66 10.28 -10.98
C GLY A 324 -1.98 8.95 -11.68
N PRO A 325 -0.97 8.11 -11.99
CA PRO A 325 -1.17 6.95 -12.85
C PRO A 325 -2.23 5.96 -12.37
N ALA A 326 -2.42 5.76 -11.06
CA ALA A 326 -3.47 4.87 -10.56
C ALA A 326 -4.87 5.39 -10.92
N ASP A 327 -5.13 6.68 -10.68
CA ASP A 327 -6.39 7.33 -11.05
C ASP A 327 -6.60 7.33 -12.57
N GLU A 328 -5.58 7.64 -13.37
CA GLU A 328 -5.64 7.55 -14.83
C GLU A 328 -5.93 6.13 -15.33
N HIS A 329 -5.55 5.13 -14.52
CA HIS A 329 -5.80 3.72 -14.79
C HIS A 329 -7.16 3.19 -14.31
N GLY A 330 -8.00 4.04 -13.70
CA GLY A 330 -9.26 3.60 -13.10
C GLY A 330 -9.04 2.70 -11.87
N LEU A 331 -7.87 2.78 -11.23
CA LEU A 331 -7.46 1.93 -10.11
C LEU A 331 -7.62 2.64 -8.78
N VAL A 332 -7.99 1.86 -7.76
CA VAL A 332 -8.02 2.32 -6.37
C VAL A 332 -6.75 1.95 -5.63
N GLY A 333 -6.42 2.74 -4.61
CA GLY A 333 -5.35 2.47 -3.67
C GLY A 333 -5.77 2.89 -2.27
N PRO A 334 -6.70 2.18 -1.60
CA PRO A 334 -7.33 2.64 -0.36
C PRO A 334 -6.34 3.08 0.72
N GLN A 335 -5.33 2.25 0.97
CA GLN A 335 -4.32 2.47 2.00
C GLN A 335 -3.45 3.71 1.73
N LEU A 336 -3.38 4.18 0.47
CA LEU A 336 -2.65 5.40 0.13
C LEU A 336 -3.36 6.66 0.64
N GLN A 337 -4.63 6.60 1.06
CA GLN A 337 -5.27 7.72 1.74
C GLN A 337 -4.57 8.07 3.05
N LEU A 338 -3.93 7.08 3.70
CA LEU A 338 -3.13 7.29 4.90
C LEU A 338 -1.71 7.78 4.60
N ALA A 339 -1.25 7.70 3.34
CA ALA A 339 0.12 8.04 2.94
C ALA A 339 0.31 9.56 2.78
N THR A 340 -0.12 10.33 3.78
CA THR A 340 0.15 11.76 3.89
C THR A 340 1.61 11.97 4.32
N THR A 341 2.20 13.12 4.00
CA THR A 341 3.57 13.47 4.41
C THR A 341 3.84 13.26 5.90
N PRO A 342 3.02 13.76 6.85
CA PRO A 342 3.27 13.53 8.28
C PRO A 342 3.23 12.04 8.66
N ASN A 343 2.28 11.26 8.12
CA ASN A 343 2.18 9.83 8.42
C ASN A 343 3.34 9.03 7.83
N LEU A 344 3.81 9.39 6.63
CA LEU A 344 4.97 8.74 6.02
C LEU A 344 6.24 8.99 6.83
N ILE A 345 6.48 10.23 7.27
CA ILE A 345 7.62 10.56 8.12
C ILE A 345 7.49 9.91 9.49
N GLY A 346 6.29 9.93 10.10
CA GLY A 346 6.01 9.28 11.37
C GLY A 346 6.24 7.75 11.32
N PHE A 347 5.77 7.10 10.26
CA PHE A 347 6.04 5.69 10.00
C PHE A 347 7.53 5.39 9.88
N LEU A 348 8.26 6.17 9.08
CA LEU A 348 9.70 5.97 8.91
C LEU A 348 10.47 6.17 10.21
N ASN A 349 10.23 7.26 10.94
CA ASN A 349 10.84 7.52 12.25
C ASN A 349 10.53 6.39 13.24
N GLY A 350 9.28 5.90 13.24
CA GLY A 350 8.85 4.80 14.08
C GLY A 350 9.59 3.49 13.79
N LEU A 351 9.76 3.14 12.51
CA LEU A 351 10.51 1.95 12.11
C LEU A 351 12.01 2.09 12.36
N THR A 352 12.62 3.23 12.05
CA THR A 352 14.05 3.46 12.32
C THR A 352 14.33 3.42 13.81
N SER A 353 13.46 4.02 14.63
CA SER A 353 13.56 3.96 16.09
C SER A 353 13.42 2.52 16.61
N LEU A 354 12.47 1.74 16.09
CA LEU A 354 12.33 0.32 16.45
C LEU A 354 13.59 -0.49 16.10
N ILE A 355 14.21 -0.23 14.94
CA ILE A 355 15.43 -0.89 14.49
C ILE A 355 16.65 -0.49 15.35
N ASP A 356 16.77 0.80 15.68
CA ASP A 356 17.94 1.32 16.37
C ASP A 356 17.87 1.12 17.89
N HIS A 357 16.70 1.36 18.48
CA HIS A 357 16.49 1.50 19.94
C HIS A 357 15.51 0.47 20.52
N GLY A 358 14.92 -0.40 19.69
CA GLY A 358 13.83 -1.28 20.12
C GLY A 358 12.52 -0.51 20.33
N LEU A 359 11.50 -1.19 20.86
CA LEU A 359 10.19 -0.57 21.10
C LEU A 359 10.27 0.41 22.27
N THR A 360 10.47 1.69 21.92
CA THR A 360 10.63 2.83 22.82
C THR A 360 10.03 4.09 22.20
N SER A 361 9.93 5.17 22.97
CA SER A 361 9.54 6.50 22.47
C SER A 361 10.72 7.31 21.88
N CYS A 362 11.91 6.71 21.78
CA CYS A 362 13.12 7.42 21.35
C CYS A 362 13.02 7.88 19.91
N GLU A 363 13.53 9.09 19.61
CA GLU A 363 13.58 9.61 18.23
C GLU A 363 12.22 9.50 17.51
N ASN A 364 11.13 9.87 18.21
CA ASN A 364 9.77 9.73 17.68
C ASN A 364 9.32 8.27 17.46
N GLY A 365 9.83 7.35 18.28
CA GLY A 365 9.53 5.93 18.25
C GLY A 365 8.10 5.58 18.67
N LEU A 366 7.75 4.30 18.47
CA LEU A 366 6.39 3.76 18.58
C LEU A 366 6.02 3.25 19.98
N GLY A 367 6.97 3.25 20.93
CA GLY A 367 6.78 2.75 22.27
C GLY A 367 6.25 3.81 23.24
N VAL A 368 5.69 3.36 24.36
CA VAL A 368 5.15 4.23 25.41
C VAL A 368 6.26 5.04 26.07
N TYR A 369 6.00 6.35 26.24
CA TYR A 369 6.92 7.26 26.91
C TYR A 369 7.24 6.79 28.34
N GLY A 370 8.53 6.77 28.66
CA GLY A 370 9.01 6.50 30.01
C GLY A 370 10.09 7.50 30.39
N PRO A 371 9.93 8.28 31.49
CA PRO A 371 10.86 9.35 31.84
C PRO A 371 12.29 8.87 32.18
N SER A 372 12.46 7.57 32.47
CA SER A 372 13.75 6.91 32.72
C SER A 372 14.37 6.26 31.47
N ARG A 373 13.75 6.40 30.29
CA ARG A 373 14.18 5.78 29.01
C ARG A 373 14.88 6.82 28.12
N ARG A 374 16.04 7.33 28.55
CA ARG A 374 16.85 8.25 27.73
C ARG A 374 17.41 7.50 26.52
N CYS A 375 17.40 8.12 25.35
CA CYS A 375 17.92 7.47 24.15
C CYS A 375 19.41 7.16 24.29
N VAL A 376 19.75 5.91 24.06
CA VAL A 376 21.14 5.42 24.11
C VAL A 376 21.79 5.66 22.75
N ALA A 377 23.10 5.87 22.75
CA ALA A 377 23.83 6.16 21.52
C ALA A 377 23.89 4.94 20.57
N THR A 378 23.82 3.72 21.11
CA THR A 378 24.00 2.49 20.32
C THR A 378 23.10 1.35 20.79
N GLY A 379 22.39 0.74 19.84
CA GLY A 379 21.64 -0.50 20.02
C GLY A 379 20.34 -0.35 20.80
N PRO A 380 19.57 -1.45 20.92
CA PRO A 380 18.29 -1.43 21.62
C PRO A 380 18.46 -0.95 23.06
N HIS A 381 17.54 -0.10 23.51
CA HIS A 381 17.58 0.42 24.88
C HIS A 381 17.43 -0.75 25.87
N PRO A 382 18.23 -0.84 26.95
CA PRO A 382 18.17 -1.95 27.91
C PRO A 382 16.80 -2.16 28.57
N THR A 383 15.97 -1.10 28.60
CA THR A 383 14.60 -1.12 29.15
C THR A 383 13.51 -0.95 28.08
N ALA A 384 13.86 -1.16 26.80
CA ALA A 384 12.88 -1.25 25.71
C ALA A 384 11.82 -2.31 26.03
N ASP A 385 10.59 -2.08 25.61
CA ASP A 385 9.50 -3.05 25.80
C ASP A 385 9.68 -4.31 24.93
N GLY A 386 10.62 -4.24 23.99
CA GLY A 386 11.18 -5.37 23.26
C GLY A 386 12.07 -4.91 22.11
N SER A 387 12.73 -5.86 21.46
CA SER A 387 13.65 -5.58 20.35
C SER A 387 13.59 -6.67 19.29
N LEU A 388 13.98 -6.32 18.07
CA LEU A 388 14.21 -7.28 16.99
C LEU A 388 15.45 -8.12 17.35
N THR A 389 15.40 -9.43 17.14
CA THR A 389 16.48 -10.35 17.52
C THR A 389 17.15 -11.02 16.32
N TYR A 390 16.70 -10.71 15.10
CA TYR A 390 17.36 -11.16 13.88
C TYR A 390 18.84 -10.75 13.83
N THR A 391 19.68 -11.67 13.39
CA THR A 391 21.13 -11.49 13.27
C THR A 391 21.62 -12.01 11.93
N MET A 392 22.90 -11.76 11.61
CA MET A 392 23.52 -12.30 10.40
C MET A 392 23.38 -13.82 10.32
N PRO A 393 23.17 -14.40 9.12
CA PRO A 393 23.20 -15.84 8.94
C PRO A 393 24.53 -16.42 9.41
N ILE A 394 24.49 -17.55 10.11
CA ILE A 394 25.70 -18.22 10.63
C ILE A 394 26.55 -18.68 9.45
N ASN A 395 27.82 -18.26 9.41
CA ASN A 395 28.75 -18.48 8.28
C ASN A 395 28.25 -17.95 6.92
N GLY A 396 27.26 -17.04 6.92
CA GLY A 396 26.72 -16.44 5.70
C GLY A 396 27.49 -15.21 5.25
N THR A 397 27.31 -14.88 3.98
CA THR A 397 27.81 -13.66 3.33
C THR A 397 26.78 -12.52 3.44
N VAL A 398 27.18 -11.31 3.04
CA VAL A 398 26.25 -10.17 2.93
C VAL A 398 25.18 -10.42 1.86
N ASN A 399 25.47 -11.22 0.82
CA ASN A 399 24.46 -11.61 -0.16
C ASN A 399 23.42 -12.54 0.46
N ASP A 400 23.85 -13.50 1.28
CA ASP A 400 22.94 -14.41 1.99
C ASP A 400 22.02 -13.63 2.94
N LEU A 401 22.57 -12.62 3.64
CA LEU A 401 21.77 -11.67 4.43
C LEU A 401 20.70 -10.98 3.56
N VAL A 402 21.10 -10.42 2.42
CA VAL A 402 20.17 -9.69 1.54
C VAL A 402 19.12 -10.62 0.96
N ASP A 403 19.46 -11.87 0.65
CA ASP A 403 18.51 -12.89 0.23
C ASP A 403 17.50 -13.23 1.31
N GLU A 404 17.95 -13.45 2.54
CA GLU A 404 17.09 -13.70 3.69
C GLU A 404 16.15 -12.51 3.98
N LEU A 405 16.67 -11.29 3.97
CA LEU A 405 15.87 -10.08 4.18
C LEU A 405 14.88 -9.82 3.04
N SER A 406 15.30 -10.06 1.80
CA SER A 406 14.43 -9.99 0.62
C SER A 406 13.26 -10.95 0.78
N LEU A 407 13.54 -12.20 1.11
CA LEU A 407 12.53 -13.22 1.34
C LEU A 407 11.60 -12.86 2.51
N ALA A 408 12.16 -12.48 3.66
CA ALA A 408 11.42 -12.29 4.89
C ALA A 408 10.56 -11.01 4.90
N LEU A 409 10.97 -9.94 4.22
CA LEU A 409 10.32 -8.62 4.32
C LEU A 409 9.58 -8.19 3.04
N THR A 410 9.97 -8.73 1.88
CA THR A 410 9.36 -8.41 0.57
C THR A 410 8.88 -9.65 -0.19
N ALA A 411 8.99 -10.84 0.40
CA ALA A 411 8.76 -12.13 -0.25
C ALA A 411 9.64 -12.36 -1.49
N GLY A 412 10.85 -11.80 -1.52
CA GLY A 412 11.79 -11.96 -2.62
C GLY A 412 11.60 -10.96 -3.76
N ARG A 413 10.85 -9.87 -3.53
CA ARG A 413 10.57 -8.85 -4.56
C ARG A 413 11.63 -7.76 -4.67
N LEU A 414 12.67 -7.77 -3.83
CA LEU A 414 13.72 -6.74 -3.92
C LEU A 414 14.36 -6.77 -5.30
N HIS A 415 14.29 -5.62 -5.98
CA HIS A 415 14.90 -5.43 -7.29
C HIS A 415 16.42 -5.51 -7.18
N ARG A 416 17.10 -5.92 -8.26
CA ARG A 416 18.56 -6.06 -8.33
C ARG A 416 19.30 -4.81 -7.84
N SER A 417 18.90 -3.62 -8.30
CA SER A 417 19.54 -2.36 -7.88
C SER A 417 19.39 -2.05 -6.39
N THR A 418 18.24 -2.43 -5.80
CA THR A 418 17.97 -2.28 -4.37
C THR A 418 18.85 -3.25 -3.57
N ARG A 419 18.99 -4.49 -4.04
CA ARG A 419 19.91 -5.49 -3.47
C ARG A 419 21.36 -5.00 -3.49
N GLU A 420 21.85 -4.50 -4.63
CA GLU A 420 23.20 -3.94 -4.78
C GLU A 420 23.42 -2.73 -3.85
N THR A 421 22.38 -1.90 -3.65
CA THR A 421 22.41 -0.80 -2.69
C THR A 421 22.51 -1.29 -1.26
N LEU A 422 21.74 -2.30 -0.86
CA LEU A 422 21.82 -2.88 0.49
C LEU A 422 23.21 -3.45 0.79
N VAL A 423 23.80 -4.19 -0.15
CA VAL A 423 25.16 -4.72 0.00
C VAL A 423 26.17 -3.58 0.18
N ARG A 424 26.10 -2.55 -0.67
CA ARG A 424 27.00 -1.39 -0.60
C ARG A 424 26.87 -0.65 0.73
N GLU A 425 25.65 -0.34 1.16
CA GLU A 425 25.39 0.38 2.41
C GLU A 425 25.82 -0.42 3.64
N TYR A 426 25.60 -1.74 3.64
CA TYR A 426 26.06 -2.63 4.70
C TYR A 426 27.58 -2.61 4.82
N LEU A 427 28.30 -2.82 3.71
CA LEU A 427 29.76 -2.86 3.69
C LEU A 427 30.39 -1.51 4.07
N SER A 428 29.74 -0.40 3.69
CA SER A 428 30.14 0.96 4.06
C SER A 428 30.19 1.15 5.58
N VAL A 429 29.17 0.68 6.30
CA VAL A 429 29.09 0.78 7.76
C VAL A 429 29.94 -0.27 8.47
N LEU A 430 30.08 -1.47 7.89
CA LEU A 430 30.90 -2.54 8.45
C LEU A 430 32.37 -2.12 8.59
N GLY A 431 32.91 -1.46 7.55
CA GLY A 431 34.29 -0.99 7.50
C GLY A 431 35.34 -2.11 7.56
N PRO A 432 36.64 -1.77 7.63
CA PRO A 432 37.72 -2.76 7.65
C PRO A 432 37.89 -3.46 9.02
N ASN A 433 37.44 -2.83 10.11
CA ASN A 433 37.59 -3.35 11.48
C ASN A 433 36.29 -4.02 11.94
N VAL A 434 36.12 -5.29 11.57
CA VAL A 434 34.92 -6.07 11.85
C VAL A 434 34.85 -6.45 13.33
N THR A 435 33.77 -6.03 14.01
CA THR A 435 33.44 -6.35 15.39
C THR A 435 31.96 -6.70 15.50
N VAL A 436 31.53 -7.26 16.63
CA VAL A 436 30.10 -7.52 16.89
C VAL A 436 29.27 -6.23 16.80
N ASN A 437 29.81 -5.11 17.31
CA ASN A 437 29.12 -3.82 17.29
C ASN A 437 29.02 -3.21 15.89
N THR A 438 30.08 -3.27 15.09
CA THR A 438 30.05 -2.76 13.70
C THR A 438 29.17 -3.63 12.82
N THR A 439 29.15 -4.94 13.03
CA THR A 439 28.23 -5.88 12.35
C THR A 439 26.77 -5.55 12.68
N ALA A 440 26.46 -5.33 13.96
CA ALA A 440 25.12 -4.95 14.40
C ALA A 440 24.71 -3.56 13.89
N ALA A 441 25.63 -2.60 13.79
CA ALA A 441 25.38 -1.30 13.20
C ALA A 441 25.12 -1.39 11.69
N ALA A 442 25.91 -2.18 10.96
CA ALA A 442 25.74 -2.41 9.53
C ALA A 442 24.40 -3.09 9.21
N LEU A 443 23.99 -4.08 10.01
CA LEU A 443 22.68 -4.72 9.89
C LEU A 443 21.54 -3.71 10.09
N ARG A 444 21.59 -2.91 11.17
CA ARG A 444 20.58 -1.87 11.42
C ARG A 444 20.51 -0.85 10.28
N HIS A 445 21.64 -0.43 9.73
CA HIS A 445 21.68 0.49 8.58
C HIS A 445 21.03 -0.14 7.33
N ALA A 446 21.38 -1.38 7.00
CA ALA A 446 20.76 -2.11 5.89
C ALA A 446 19.25 -2.28 6.07
N LEU A 447 18.78 -2.59 7.28
CA LEU A 447 17.34 -2.67 7.59
C LEU A 447 16.63 -1.33 7.37
N LYS A 448 17.23 -0.20 7.77
CA LYS A 448 16.67 1.15 7.53
C LYS A 448 16.56 1.47 6.04
N VAL A 449 17.56 1.10 5.25
CA VAL A 449 17.54 1.24 3.79
C VAL A 449 16.45 0.34 3.18
N LEU A 450 16.29 -0.89 3.68
CA LEU A 450 15.26 -1.81 3.18
C LEU A 450 13.85 -1.32 3.48
N VAL A 451 13.55 -0.89 4.71
CA VAL A 451 12.19 -0.45 5.07
C VAL A 451 11.76 0.85 4.37
N THR A 452 12.71 1.60 3.81
CA THR A 452 12.43 2.78 2.96
C THR A 452 12.23 2.43 1.49
N SER A 453 12.57 1.21 1.05
CA SER A 453 12.40 0.75 -0.33
C SER A 453 10.93 0.65 -0.75
N ALA A 454 10.64 0.85 -2.04
CA ALA A 454 9.29 0.73 -2.59
C ALA A 454 8.73 -0.69 -2.46
N GLU A 455 9.60 -1.69 -2.60
CA GLU A 455 9.30 -3.12 -2.49
C GLU A 455 8.85 -3.52 -1.08
N PHE A 456 9.28 -2.79 -0.05
CA PHE A 456 8.74 -2.96 1.29
C PHE A 456 7.36 -2.30 1.46
N GLN A 457 7.08 -1.22 0.71
CA GLN A 457 5.82 -0.47 0.80
C GLN A 457 4.66 -1.13 0.03
N THR A 458 4.93 -1.89 -1.02
CA THR A 458 3.91 -2.49 -1.89
C THR A 458 3.99 -4.01 -1.94
N THR A 459 2.98 -4.66 -2.55
CA THR A 459 2.99 -6.10 -2.87
C THR A 459 3.17 -6.38 -4.36
N SER A 460 3.22 -5.33 -5.19
CA SER A 460 3.50 -5.42 -6.62
C SER A 460 4.99 -5.64 -6.89
N PHE A 461 5.34 -6.18 -8.06
CA PHE A 461 6.72 -6.20 -8.50
C PHE A 461 7.12 -4.80 -8.99
N ASN A 462 8.26 -4.29 -8.53
CA ASN A 462 8.73 -2.96 -8.91
C ASN A 462 9.63 -3.07 -10.15
N SER A 463 9.09 -2.77 -11.33
CA SER A 463 9.89 -2.66 -12.56
C SER A 463 10.52 -1.27 -12.66
N ILE A 464 11.84 -1.17 -12.44
CA ILE A 464 12.55 0.09 -12.65
C ILE A 464 12.74 0.32 -14.15
N SER A 465 12.40 1.52 -14.62
CA SER A 465 12.61 1.96 -15.99
C SER A 465 13.68 3.04 -16.01
N ASN A 466 14.60 2.97 -16.97
CA ASN A 466 15.56 4.04 -17.25
C ASN A 466 14.93 5.23 -18.00
N LYS A 467 13.62 5.17 -18.29
CA LYS A 467 12.89 6.30 -18.86
C LYS A 467 12.67 7.35 -17.77
N PRO A 468 13.09 8.62 -17.98
CA PRO A 468 12.77 9.69 -17.06
C PRO A 468 11.26 9.77 -16.85
N ARG A 469 10.85 10.03 -15.60
CA ARG A 469 9.44 10.35 -15.34
C ARG A 469 9.11 11.62 -16.11
N LEU A 470 8.07 11.57 -16.93
CA LEU A 470 7.57 12.77 -17.61
C LEU A 470 7.04 13.72 -16.53
N GLU A 471 7.56 14.95 -16.52
CA GLU A 471 6.98 16.01 -15.71
C GLU A 471 5.51 16.18 -16.12
N PRO A 472 4.59 16.35 -15.17
CA PRO A 472 3.21 16.70 -15.49
C PRO A 472 3.21 17.90 -16.43
N ALA A 473 2.36 17.86 -17.47
CA ALA A 473 2.23 19.00 -18.38
C ALA A 473 1.96 20.26 -17.55
N PRO A 474 2.70 21.35 -17.75
CA PRO A 474 2.44 22.60 -17.07
C PRO A 474 0.98 22.98 -17.28
N VAL A 475 0.20 22.99 -16.20
CA VAL A 475 -1.19 23.44 -16.29
C VAL A 475 -1.12 24.94 -16.51
N ALA A 476 -1.40 25.38 -17.73
CA ALA A 476 -1.45 26.80 -18.05
C ALA A 476 -2.40 27.48 -17.06
N SER A 477 -1.89 28.47 -16.33
CA SER A 477 -2.74 29.27 -15.47
C SER A 477 -3.86 29.83 -16.34
N SER A 478 -5.10 29.51 -15.99
CA SER A 478 -6.28 30.02 -16.68
C SER A 478 -6.47 31.54 -16.54
N GLY A 479 -5.46 32.28 -16.06
CA GLY A 479 -5.55 33.69 -15.70
C GLY A 479 -6.54 33.98 -14.56
N ARG A 480 -7.17 32.93 -14.01
CA ARG A 480 -8.09 33.03 -12.89
C ARG A 480 -7.29 33.36 -11.64
N ALA A 481 -7.71 34.40 -10.93
CA ALA A 481 -7.28 34.62 -9.57
C ALA A 481 -7.56 33.34 -8.77
N PHE A 482 -6.52 32.72 -8.21
CA PHE A 482 -6.64 31.55 -7.36
C PHE A 482 -6.33 31.96 -5.93
N LYS A 483 -7.05 31.38 -4.97
CA LYS A 483 -6.72 31.49 -3.55
C LYS A 483 -5.85 30.29 -3.19
N ALA A 484 -4.57 30.54 -2.90
CA ALA A 484 -3.72 29.54 -2.29
C ALA A 484 -3.92 29.55 -0.77
N ILE A 485 -4.26 28.41 -0.18
CA ILE A 485 -4.23 28.24 1.26
C ILE A 485 -2.84 27.75 1.63
N VAL A 486 -2.02 28.62 2.23
CA VAL A 486 -0.71 28.26 2.78
C VAL A 486 -0.90 27.98 4.27
N VAL A 487 -0.79 26.71 4.67
CA VAL A 487 -0.86 26.31 6.08
C VAL A 487 0.56 26.20 6.62
N VAL A 488 0.90 27.05 7.58
CA VAL A 488 2.21 27.02 8.27
C VAL A 488 2.06 26.35 9.62
N PHE A 489 2.65 25.18 9.79
CA PHE A 489 2.68 24.46 11.06
C PHE A 489 3.88 24.91 11.90
N GLU A 490 3.63 25.65 12.98
CA GLU A 490 4.68 26.13 13.89
C GLU A 490 4.63 25.40 15.24
N MET A 491 4.72 24.07 15.22
CA MET A 491 4.74 23.26 16.45
C MET A 491 5.96 23.59 17.31
N GLY A 492 5.72 23.96 18.58
CA GLY A 492 6.74 24.17 19.61
C GLY A 492 7.62 25.42 19.48
N GLY A 493 7.62 26.10 18.33
CA GLY A 493 8.39 27.32 18.08
C GLY A 493 7.57 28.62 18.09
N ALA A 494 6.24 28.52 17.98
CA ALA A 494 5.33 29.67 18.01
C ALA A 494 4.71 29.89 19.39
N ASP A 495 4.95 31.06 19.96
CA ASP A 495 4.10 31.57 21.03
C ASP A 495 2.83 32.21 20.43
N SER A 496 1.83 31.38 20.13
CA SER A 496 0.59 31.83 19.49
C SER A 496 -0.17 32.87 20.31
N PHE A 497 0.02 32.91 21.64
CA PHE A 497 -0.56 33.93 22.51
C PHE A 497 0.02 35.32 22.27
N ASN A 498 1.22 35.44 21.69
CA ASN A 498 1.86 36.71 21.36
C ASN A 498 1.77 37.04 19.85
N LYS A 499 1.26 36.12 19.01
CA LYS A 499 1.06 36.38 17.58
C LYS A 499 -0.12 37.29 17.29
N LEU A 500 -1.25 37.01 17.94
CA LEU A 500 -2.50 37.76 17.80
C LEU A 500 -3.12 37.94 19.20
N VAL A 501 -3.17 39.18 19.65
CA VAL A 501 -3.51 39.57 21.02
C VAL A 501 -4.79 40.42 21.00
N PRO A 502 -5.75 40.24 21.94
CA PRO A 502 -6.83 41.20 22.10
C PRO A 502 -6.27 42.61 22.31
N HIS A 503 -6.72 43.61 21.58
CA HIS A 503 -6.15 44.95 21.69
C HIS A 503 -7.15 45.95 22.29
N SER A 504 -8.21 46.30 21.57
CA SER A 504 -9.17 47.31 22.03
C SER A 504 -10.58 47.05 21.49
N ASP A 505 -11.54 47.83 21.98
CA ASP A 505 -12.94 47.77 21.58
C ASP A 505 -13.56 46.39 21.83
N CYS A 506 -13.27 45.87 23.02
CA CYS A 506 -13.76 44.59 23.49
C CYS A 506 -15.12 44.74 24.19
N THR A 507 -16.04 43.83 23.90
CA THR A 507 -17.37 43.81 24.50
C THR A 507 -17.34 43.17 25.88
N GLY A 508 -17.90 43.88 26.87
CA GLY A 508 -18.12 43.37 28.23
C GLY A 508 -16.89 43.35 29.15
N LYS A 509 -15.65 43.25 28.65
CA LYS A 509 -14.41 43.21 29.45
C LYS A 509 -13.19 43.76 28.70
N ASP A 510 -12.18 44.23 29.43
CA ASP A 510 -10.85 44.54 28.88
C ASP A 510 -10.03 43.24 28.72
N LEU A 511 -10.13 42.65 27.54
CA LEU A 511 -9.45 41.39 27.22
C LEU A 511 -7.94 41.56 27.04
N TYR A 512 -7.43 42.76 26.78
CA TYR A 512 -5.98 43.00 26.79
C TYR A 512 -5.45 42.98 28.23
N ALA A 513 -6.15 43.62 29.18
CA ALA A 513 -5.76 43.58 30.59
C ALA A 513 -5.80 42.16 31.16
N GLU A 514 -6.79 41.36 30.79
CA GLU A 514 -6.86 39.93 31.11
C GLU A 514 -5.68 39.16 30.52
N TYR A 515 -5.38 39.35 29.23
CA TYR A 515 -4.19 38.79 28.58
C TYR A 515 -2.90 39.17 29.32
N ALA A 516 -2.69 40.44 29.63
CA ALA A 516 -1.50 40.93 30.32
C ALA A 516 -1.36 40.33 31.72
N THR A 517 -2.48 40.16 32.43
CA THR A 517 -2.52 39.53 33.75
C THR A 517 -2.14 38.05 33.67
N VAL A 518 -2.70 37.31 32.72
CA VAL A 518 -2.43 35.87 32.55
C VAL A 518 -1.00 35.63 32.06
N ARG A 519 -0.47 36.51 31.22
CA ARG A 519 0.82 36.33 30.55
C ARG A 519 2.00 36.93 31.32
N ALA A 520 1.74 37.83 32.27
CA ALA A 520 2.74 38.45 33.13
C ALA A 520 3.95 38.97 32.33
N GLY A 521 5.17 38.55 32.67
CA GLY A 521 6.40 39.00 31.99
C GLY A 521 6.53 38.57 30.52
N ALA A 522 5.66 37.68 30.03
CA ALA A 522 5.62 37.28 28.62
C ALA A 522 4.56 38.04 27.81
N ALA A 523 3.84 38.99 28.42
CA ALA A 523 2.89 39.85 27.72
C ALA A 523 3.63 40.87 26.85
N LEU A 524 3.17 41.06 25.61
CA LEU A 524 3.64 42.15 24.76
C LEU A 524 2.97 43.45 25.18
N ASP A 525 3.76 44.53 25.25
CA ASP A 525 3.23 45.87 25.47
C ASP A 525 2.26 46.24 24.35
N LYS A 526 1.07 46.71 24.74
CA LYS A 526 -0.03 47.12 23.87
C LYS A 526 0.45 48.05 22.76
N THR A 527 1.34 48.97 23.09
CA THR A 527 1.86 50.01 22.18
C THR A 527 2.79 49.45 21.09
N LEU A 528 3.35 48.26 21.31
CA LEU A 528 4.22 47.59 20.35
C LEU A 528 3.45 46.70 19.37
N LEU A 529 2.17 46.43 19.65
CA LEU A 529 1.33 45.61 18.80
C LEU A 529 0.89 46.39 17.54
N ARG A 530 0.76 45.68 16.43
CA ARG A 530 0.25 46.23 15.17
C ARG A 530 -1.27 46.04 15.12
N PRO A 531 -2.09 47.10 15.25
CA PRO A 531 -3.53 46.94 15.31
C PRO A 531 -4.09 46.47 13.96
N VAL A 532 -5.04 45.55 14.02
CA VAL A 532 -5.87 45.09 12.89
C VAL A 532 -7.33 45.09 13.32
N SER A 533 -8.20 45.54 12.43
CA SER A 533 -9.63 45.69 12.71
C SER A 533 -10.41 44.50 12.16
N VAL A 534 -11.33 43.96 12.96
CA VAL A 534 -12.23 42.87 12.56
C VAL A 534 -13.69 43.38 12.50
N PRO A 535 -14.56 42.79 11.66
CA PRO A 535 -15.97 43.19 11.61
C PRO A 535 -16.67 43.05 12.97
N ALA A 536 -17.47 44.06 13.33
CA ALA A 536 -18.22 44.07 14.58
C ALA A 536 -19.18 42.86 14.69
N GLY A 537 -19.27 42.28 15.89
CA GLY A 537 -20.17 41.15 16.18
C GLY A 537 -19.63 39.77 15.80
N GLN A 538 -18.45 39.67 15.17
CA GLN A 538 -17.83 38.37 14.87
C GLN A 538 -16.87 37.88 15.95
N GLN A 539 -16.27 38.80 16.71
CA GLN A 539 -15.26 38.51 17.74
C GLN A 539 -15.51 39.36 18.98
N PRO A 540 -14.98 38.95 20.16
CA PRO A 540 -15.13 39.70 21.41
C PRO A 540 -14.56 41.12 21.36
N CYS A 541 -13.52 41.37 20.55
CA CYS A 541 -12.93 42.68 20.30
C CYS A 541 -13.07 43.06 18.82
N THR A 542 -13.23 44.34 18.51
CA THR A 542 -13.16 44.81 17.12
C THR A 542 -11.74 45.21 16.70
N VAL A 543 -10.79 45.28 17.63
CA VAL A 543 -9.37 45.51 17.34
C VAL A 543 -8.51 44.46 18.02
N PHE A 544 -7.65 43.81 17.24
CA PHE A 544 -6.62 42.89 17.70
C PHE A 544 -5.23 43.43 17.35
N GLY A 545 -4.22 42.99 18.08
CA GLY A 545 -2.83 43.37 17.91
C GLY A 545 -2.01 42.20 17.36
N VAL A 546 -1.43 42.39 16.18
CA VAL A 546 -0.47 41.46 15.57
C VAL A 546 0.93 41.73 16.12
N HIS A 547 1.72 40.67 16.34
CA HIS A 547 3.10 40.77 16.83
C HIS A 547 3.94 41.80 16.03
N PRO A 548 4.78 42.63 16.68
CA PRO A 548 5.56 43.70 16.01
C PRO A 548 6.44 43.22 14.85
N ALA A 549 7.05 42.04 15.01
CA ALA A 549 7.88 41.40 13.97
C ALA A 549 7.08 40.86 12.76
N MET A 550 5.75 40.82 12.82
CA MET A 550 4.89 40.27 11.77
C MET A 550 4.21 41.38 10.94
N SER A 551 4.99 42.38 10.52
CA SER A 551 4.50 43.49 9.70
C SER A 551 3.83 43.03 8.41
N ASN A 552 4.38 41.99 7.77
CA ASN A 552 3.84 41.45 6.52
C ASN A 552 2.45 40.84 6.74
N LEU A 553 2.23 40.15 7.86
CA LEU A 553 0.93 39.56 8.19
C LEU A 553 -0.12 40.64 8.46
N SER A 554 0.21 41.66 9.24
CA SER A 554 -0.68 42.79 9.50
C SER A 554 -1.06 43.52 8.20
N LYS A 555 -0.10 43.71 7.30
CA LYS A 555 -0.33 44.30 5.97
C LYS A 555 -1.24 43.42 5.12
N LEU A 556 -0.91 42.14 4.94
CA LEU A 556 -1.72 41.20 4.16
C LEU A 556 -3.15 41.09 4.67
N TYR A 557 -3.35 41.12 6.00
CA TYR A 557 -4.68 41.14 6.59
C TYR A 557 -5.45 42.42 6.23
N SER A 558 -4.78 43.57 6.32
CA SER A 558 -5.38 44.88 5.99
C SER A 558 -5.72 44.99 4.50
N ASP A 559 -4.92 44.37 3.65
CA ASP A 559 -5.11 44.31 2.19
C ASP A 559 -6.22 43.31 1.78
N GLY A 560 -6.74 42.49 2.72
CA GLY A 560 -7.75 41.46 2.46
C GLY A 560 -7.20 40.14 1.90
N ASP A 561 -5.87 40.00 1.87
CA ASP A 561 -5.13 38.88 1.27
C ASP A 561 -4.75 37.79 2.29
N ALA A 562 -4.96 38.03 3.59
CA ALA A 562 -4.75 37.03 4.64
C ALA A 562 -5.94 36.98 5.62
N LEU A 563 -6.23 35.77 6.09
CA LEU A 563 -7.09 35.52 7.23
C LEU A 563 -6.24 34.95 8.36
N THR A 564 -6.45 35.46 9.57
CA THR A 564 -5.80 34.97 10.78
C THR A 564 -6.87 34.35 11.68
N GLU A 565 -6.79 33.05 11.86
CA GLU A 565 -7.65 32.32 12.79
C GLU A 565 -6.79 31.74 13.90
N ARG A 566 -7.23 31.90 15.14
CA ARG A 566 -6.69 31.16 16.26
C ARG A 566 -7.60 29.96 16.47
N GLY A 567 -7.10 28.76 16.17
CA GLY A 567 -7.83 27.51 16.43
C GLY A 567 -8.18 27.36 17.92
N PRO A 568 -9.20 26.53 18.24
CA PRO A 568 -9.66 26.30 19.62
C PRO A 568 -8.56 25.79 20.55
#